data_AF-A0A3B5BBU0-F1
#
_entry.id   AF-A0A3B5BBU0-F1
#
_cell.length_a   1.000
_cell.length_b   1.000
_cell.length_c   1.000
_cell.angle_alpha   90.00
_cell.angle_beta   90.00
_cell.angle_gamma   90.00
#
_symmetry.space_group_name_H-M   'P 1'
#
loop_
_entity.id
_entity.type
_entity.pdbx_description
1 polymer ?
#
loop_
_entity_poly.entity_id
_entity_poly.type
_entity_poly.pdbx_seq_one_letter_code
_entity_poly.pdbx_strand_id
1 'polypeptide(L)'
;MLYVDGMNGLISHNETVQWLYTLVGSKFRLVVKTSLKLLLVFVEYTECNAALLIKAVNVVDAKRGTKLWSNVMEILDEKDGVDTELLVFAMTLINKVSEYDLLNALQIITASTCVAFTSQVSYSSPFFDLLEQCLNTVSTLYQHLDNLSR
;
A
#
# COMPACT_ATOMS: atom_id res chain seq x y z
N MET A 1 -7.29 11.12 -13.99
CA MET A 1 -6.18 11.48 -13.08
C MET A 1 -5.06 12.27 -13.78
N LEU A 2 -4.86 12.15 -15.10
CA LEU A 2 -3.75 12.83 -15.79
C LEU A 2 -3.88 14.37 -15.89
N TYR A 3 -5.08 14.91 -15.70
CA TYR A 3 -5.34 16.34 -15.71
C TYR A 3 -5.43 16.87 -14.28
N VAL A 4 -4.85 18.05 -14.03
CA VAL A 4 -4.83 18.72 -12.71
C VAL A 4 -6.24 18.83 -12.13
N ASP A 5 -7.21 19.29 -12.92
CA ASP A 5 -8.60 19.42 -12.47
C ASP A 5 -9.23 18.07 -12.10
N GLY A 6 -8.92 17.03 -12.87
CA GLY A 6 -9.39 15.67 -12.60
C GLY A 6 -8.77 15.08 -11.34
N MET A 7 -7.51 15.41 -11.03
CA MET A 7 -6.85 15.00 -9.79
C MET A 7 -7.40 15.76 -8.58
N ASN A 8 -7.58 17.07 -8.70
CA ASN A 8 -8.18 17.91 -7.66
C ASN A 8 -9.61 17.48 -7.32
N GLY A 9 -10.40 17.07 -8.32
CA GLY A 9 -11.70 16.46 -8.11
C GLY A 9 -11.63 15.17 -7.30
N LEU A 10 -10.65 14.31 -7.58
CA LEU A 10 -10.43 13.07 -6.82
C LEU A 10 -10.03 13.35 -5.36
N ILE A 11 -9.10 14.30 -5.15
CA ILE A 11 -8.65 14.75 -3.83
C ILE A 11 -9.83 15.28 -2.99
N SER A 12 -10.75 15.99 -3.64
CA SER A 12 -11.94 16.57 -2.99
C SER A 12 -13.00 15.53 -2.60
N HIS A 13 -12.96 14.32 -3.19
CA HIS A 13 -13.95 13.27 -3.02
C HIS A 13 -13.33 11.97 -2.55
N ASN A 14 -13.11 11.86 -1.23
CA ASN A 14 -12.48 10.70 -0.60
C ASN A 14 -13.27 9.39 -0.81
N GLU A 15 -14.56 9.46 -1.12
CA GLU A 15 -15.40 8.31 -1.50
C GLU A 15 -14.86 7.62 -2.76
N THR A 16 -14.26 8.37 -3.69
CA THR A 16 -13.69 7.79 -4.91
C THR A 16 -12.41 7.01 -4.59
N VAL A 17 -11.60 7.51 -3.65
CA VAL A 17 -10.40 6.81 -3.18
C VAL A 17 -10.79 5.55 -2.40
N GLN A 18 -11.84 5.60 -1.57
CA GLN A 18 -12.42 4.42 -0.91
C GLN A 18 -12.89 3.38 -1.92
N TRP A 19 -13.56 3.82 -2.99
CA TRP A 19 -14.02 2.93 -4.05
C TRP A 19 -12.85 2.27 -4.78
N LEU A 20 -11.83 3.05 -5.17
CA LEU A 20 -10.60 2.51 -5.77
C LEU A 20 -9.91 1.48 -4.87
N TYR A 21 -9.82 1.74 -3.56
CA TYR A 21 -9.28 0.77 -2.61
C TYR A 21 -10.14 -0.51 -2.51
N THR A 22 -11.47 -0.38 -2.58
CA THR A 22 -12.37 -1.54 -2.59
C THR A 22 -12.15 -2.42 -3.82
N LEU A 23 -11.85 -1.82 -4.97
CA LEU A 23 -11.56 -2.56 -6.21
C LEU A 23 -10.26 -3.37 -6.16
N VAL A 24 -9.34 -3.07 -5.23
CA VAL A 24 -8.12 -3.86 -5.01
C VAL A 24 -8.47 -5.27 -4.54
N GLY A 25 -9.56 -5.46 -3.78
CA GLY A 25 -10.07 -6.78 -3.36
C GLY A 25 -10.94 -7.49 -4.42
N SER A 26 -10.88 -7.08 -5.69
CA SER A 26 -11.69 -7.67 -6.76
C SER A 26 -11.18 -9.05 -7.18
N LYS A 27 -12.10 -9.93 -7.61
CA LYS A 27 -11.74 -11.24 -8.23
C LYS A 27 -11.14 -11.10 -9.62
N PHE A 28 -11.25 -9.93 -10.26
CA PHE A 28 -10.77 -9.70 -11.62
C PHE A 28 -9.38 -9.04 -11.61
N ARG A 29 -8.33 -9.81 -11.97
CA ARG A 29 -6.93 -9.33 -11.96
C ARG A 29 -6.70 -8.01 -12.71
N LEU A 30 -7.36 -7.80 -13.86
CA LEU A 30 -7.25 -6.55 -14.61
C LEU A 30 -7.80 -5.33 -13.84
N VAL A 31 -8.87 -5.53 -13.06
CA VAL A 31 -9.46 -4.49 -12.22
C VAL A 31 -8.52 -4.16 -11.06
N VAL A 32 -7.98 -5.18 -10.40
CA VAL A 32 -6.99 -5.02 -9.31
C VAL A 32 -5.77 -4.25 -9.81
N LYS A 33 -5.20 -4.66 -10.94
CA LYS A 33 -4.03 -4.02 -11.57
C LYS A 33 -4.26 -2.56 -11.89
N THR A 34 -5.39 -2.25 -12.52
CA THR A 34 -5.74 -0.88 -12.87
C THR A 34 -5.95 -0.03 -11.62
N SER A 35 -6.60 -0.60 -10.59
CA SER A 35 -6.86 0.11 -9.34
C SER A 35 -5.55 0.43 -8.60
N LEU A 36 -4.63 -0.52 -8.51
CA LEU A 36 -3.31 -0.29 -7.92
C LEU A 36 -2.51 0.77 -8.69
N LYS A 37 -2.51 0.74 -10.03
CA LYS A 37 -1.84 1.77 -10.84
C LYS A 37 -2.44 3.16 -10.59
N LEU A 38 -3.75 3.28 -10.51
CA LEU A 38 -4.42 4.55 -10.24
C LEU A 38 -4.13 5.05 -8.82
N LEU A 39 -4.10 4.17 -7.82
CA LEU A 39 -3.73 4.51 -6.45
C LEU A 39 -2.27 4.96 -6.36
N LEU A 40 -1.35 4.31 -7.09
CA LEU A 40 0.04 4.73 -7.20
C LEU A 40 0.18 6.13 -7.80
N VAL A 41 -0.46 6.38 -8.95
CA VAL A 41 -0.49 7.72 -9.58
C VAL A 41 -1.08 8.77 -8.64
N PHE A 42 -2.09 8.39 -7.84
CA PHE A 42 -2.69 9.28 -6.85
C PHE A 42 -1.73 9.65 -5.72
N VAL A 43 -1.05 8.69 -5.09
CA VAL A 43 -0.11 8.98 -3.99
C VAL A 43 1.17 9.65 -4.50
N GLU A 44 1.55 9.41 -5.75
CA GLU A 44 2.70 10.05 -6.41
C GLU A 44 2.48 11.53 -6.73
N TYR A 45 1.22 11.94 -6.85
CA TYR A 45 0.90 13.30 -7.26
C TYR A 45 1.35 14.35 -6.24
N THR A 46 1.09 14.11 -4.95
CA THR A 46 1.52 14.97 -3.84
C THR A 46 1.61 14.15 -2.56
N GLU A 47 2.56 14.47 -1.68
CA GLU A 47 2.80 13.78 -0.41
C GLU A 47 1.54 13.68 0.48
N CYS A 48 0.69 14.72 0.46
CA CYS A 48 -0.54 14.78 1.25
C CYS A 48 -1.59 13.71 0.83
N ASN A 49 -1.50 13.16 -0.38
CA ASN A 49 -2.46 12.16 -0.87
C ASN A 49 -2.29 10.80 -0.18
N ALA A 50 -1.11 10.50 0.35
CA ALA A 50 -0.89 9.29 1.14
C ALA A 50 -1.81 9.26 2.38
N ALA A 51 -1.92 10.40 3.10
CA ALA A 51 -2.81 10.51 4.25
C ALA A 51 -4.29 10.36 3.87
N LEU A 52 -4.70 10.85 2.69
CA LEU A 52 -6.06 10.66 2.17
C LEU A 52 -6.33 9.19 1.86
N LEU A 53 -5.38 8.49 1.24
CA LEU A 53 -5.50 7.06 0.99
C LEU A 53 -5.62 6.27 2.29
N ILE A 54 -4.81 6.55 3.30
CA ILE A 54 -4.90 5.89 4.62
C ILE A 54 -6.30 6.10 5.23
N LYS A 55 -6.81 7.34 5.19
CA LYS A 55 -8.17 7.63 5.67
C LYS A 55 -9.22 6.82 4.91
N ALA A 56 -9.09 6.67 3.59
CA ALA A 56 -9.97 5.84 2.78
C ALA A 56 -9.89 4.36 3.17
N VAL A 57 -8.69 3.80 3.32
CA VAL A 57 -8.46 2.41 3.75
C VAL A 57 -9.10 2.15 5.11
N ASN A 58 -8.84 3.02 6.09
CA ASN A 58 -9.42 2.93 7.43
C ASN A 58 -10.95 2.85 7.40
N VAL A 59 -11.59 3.69 6.57
CA VAL A 59 -13.06 3.68 6.44
C VAL A 59 -13.55 2.38 5.79
N VAL A 60 -12.90 1.89 4.74
CA VAL A 60 -13.32 0.67 4.04
C VAL A 60 -13.14 -0.56 4.91
N ASP A 61 -11.96 -0.74 5.51
CA ASP A 61 -11.67 -1.92 6.34
C ASP A 61 -12.46 -1.91 7.64
N ALA A 62 -12.64 -0.74 8.28
CA ALA A 62 -13.50 -0.64 9.47
C ALA A 62 -14.96 -0.99 9.16
N LYS A 63 -15.49 -0.56 8.00
CA LYS A 63 -16.85 -0.94 7.56
C LYS A 63 -16.98 -2.44 7.30
N ARG A 64 -15.90 -3.11 6.88
CA ARG A 64 -15.86 -4.55 6.62
C ARG A 64 -15.52 -5.38 7.85
N GLY A 65 -15.07 -4.75 8.94
CA GLY A 65 -14.56 -5.45 10.13
C GLY A 65 -13.25 -6.20 9.88
N THR A 66 -12.48 -5.78 8.87
CA THR A 66 -11.21 -6.41 8.48
C THR A 66 -10.02 -5.64 9.04
N LYS A 67 -8.85 -6.27 9.03
CA LYS A 67 -7.59 -5.59 9.36
C LYS A 67 -7.28 -4.53 8.31
N LEU A 68 -6.57 -3.48 8.73
CA LEU A 68 -6.08 -2.45 7.83
C LEU A 68 -5.22 -3.07 6.73
N TRP A 69 -5.42 -2.59 5.50
CA TRP A 69 -4.70 -3.04 4.30
C TRP A 69 -5.00 -4.48 3.88
N SER A 70 -6.07 -5.08 4.41
CA SER A 70 -6.45 -6.49 4.13
C SER A 70 -6.43 -6.84 2.63
N ASN A 71 -7.02 -6.01 1.77
CA ASN A 71 -7.04 -6.23 0.32
C ASN A 71 -5.63 -6.28 -0.31
N VAL A 72 -4.69 -5.49 0.18
CA VAL A 72 -3.31 -5.47 -0.34
C VAL A 72 -2.51 -6.64 0.21
N MET A 73 -2.75 -7.02 1.47
CA MET A 73 -2.10 -8.18 2.10
C MET A 73 -2.51 -9.49 1.42
N GLU A 74 -3.76 -9.63 1.00
CA GLU A 74 -4.22 -10.80 0.24
C GLU A 74 -3.47 -10.94 -1.09
N ILE A 75 -3.12 -9.82 -1.76
CA ILE A 75 -2.32 -9.85 -2.98
C ILE A 75 -0.89 -10.30 -2.68
N LEU A 76 -0.30 -9.82 -1.59
CA LEU A 76 1.07 -10.18 -1.18
C LEU A 76 1.20 -11.64 -0.70
N ASP A 77 0.11 -12.24 -0.20
CA ASP A 77 0.07 -13.63 0.28
C ASP A 77 -0.32 -14.65 -0.81
N GLU A 78 -0.56 -14.20 -2.06
CA GLU A 78 -0.94 -15.10 -3.15
C GLU A 78 0.20 -16.08 -3.50
N LYS A 79 -0.05 -17.38 -3.30
CA LYS A 79 0.94 -18.45 -3.52
C LYS A 79 0.87 -19.10 -4.91
N ASP A 80 -0.29 -19.04 -5.58
CA ASP A 80 -0.54 -19.73 -6.84
C ASP A 80 -0.69 -18.74 -8.02
N GLY A 81 0.11 -18.92 -9.07
CA GLY A 81 0.02 -18.10 -10.27
C GLY A 81 0.37 -16.63 -10.03
N VAL A 82 1.46 -16.40 -9.28
CA VAL A 82 1.96 -15.08 -8.90
C VAL A 82 2.10 -14.17 -10.13
N ASP A 83 1.34 -13.09 -10.13
CA ASP A 83 1.58 -11.95 -11.02
C ASP A 83 2.60 -11.02 -10.34
N THR A 84 3.87 -11.18 -10.71
CA THR A 84 4.97 -10.40 -10.14
C THR A 84 4.77 -8.90 -10.33
N GLU A 85 4.08 -8.47 -11.38
CA GLU A 85 3.78 -7.05 -11.60
C GLU A 85 2.80 -6.53 -10.53
N LEU A 86 1.79 -7.33 -10.17
CA LEU A 86 0.86 -7.00 -9.09
C LEU A 86 1.56 -6.93 -7.73
N LEU A 87 2.46 -7.87 -7.43
CA LEU A 87 3.26 -7.84 -6.20
C LEU A 87 4.12 -6.58 -6.12
N VAL A 88 4.79 -6.21 -7.22
CA VAL A 88 5.58 -4.98 -7.30
C VAL A 88 4.71 -3.75 -7.06
N PHE A 89 3.52 -3.66 -7.66
CA PHE A 89 2.63 -2.51 -7.40
C PHE A 89 2.09 -2.47 -5.97
N ALA A 90 1.67 -3.61 -5.42
CA ALA A 90 1.21 -3.70 -4.04
C ALA A 90 2.31 -3.26 -3.07
N MET A 91 3.52 -3.79 -3.24
CA MET A 91 4.66 -3.47 -2.38
C MET A 91 5.10 -2.01 -2.54
N THR A 92 5.15 -1.48 -3.77
CA THR A 92 5.47 -0.07 -4.02
C THR A 92 4.47 0.86 -3.34
N LEU A 93 3.17 0.53 -3.40
CA LEU A 93 2.12 1.32 -2.77
C LEU A 93 2.30 1.36 -1.25
N ILE A 94 2.56 0.21 -0.63
CA ILE A 94 2.83 0.12 0.81
C ILE A 94 4.07 0.94 1.19
N ASN A 95 5.17 0.81 0.45
CA ASN A 95 6.40 1.54 0.73
C ASN A 95 6.17 3.06 0.69
N LYS A 96 5.52 3.54 -0.37
CA LYS A 96 5.22 4.97 -0.51
C LYS A 96 4.33 5.48 0.62
N VAL A 97 3.26 4.76 0.94
CA VAL A 97 2.35 5.21 2.00
C VAL A 97 3.02 5.19 3.37
N SER A 98 3.91 4.23 3.62
CA SER A 98 4.63 4.09 4.89
C SER A 98 5.67 5.19 5.14
N GLU A 99 6.15 5.85 4.08
CA GLU A 99 7.03 7.03 4.21
C GLU A 99 6.31 8.22 4.86
N TYR A 100 4.98 8.30 4.73
CA TYR A 100 4.19 9.46 5.13
C TYR A 100 3.37 9.27 6.42
N ASP A 101 3.31 8.06 7.00
CA ASP A 101 2.58 7.82 8.25
C ASP A 101 3.31 6.81 9.16
N LEU A 102 4.16 7.35 10.04
CA LEU A 102 4.91 6.65 11.08
C LEU A 102 4.04 5.71 11.95
N LEU A 103 2.79 6.10 12.24
CA LEU A 103 1.95 5.44 13.24
C LEU A 103 1.26 4.19 12.66
N ASN A 104 0.89 4.26 11.37
CA ASN A 104 0.36 3.12 10.63
C ASN A 104 1.46 2.28 9.96
N ALA A 105 2.62 2.87 9.64
CA ALA A 105 3.75 2.19 9.01
C ALA A 105 4.21 0.96 9.81
N LEU A 106 4.25 1.03 11.14
CA LEU A 106 4.69 -0.12 11.94
C LEU A 106 3.75 -1.33 11.79
N GLN A 107 2.44 -1.09 11.75
CA GLN A 107 1.41 -2.13 11.66
C GLN A 107 1.32 -2.71 10.24
N ILE A 108 1.50 -1.86 9.24
CA ILE A 108 1.49 -2.22 7.82
C ILE A 108 2.75 -2.99 7.46
N ILE A 109 3.93 -2.47 7.81
CA ILE A 109 5.19 -3.06 7.37
C ILE A 109 5.48 -4.39 8.08
N THR A 110 5.15 -4.53 9.37
CA THR A 110 5.27 -5.84 10.05
C THR A 110 4.40 -6.91 9.41
N ALA A 111 3.18 -6.57 8.97
CA ALA A 111 2.32 -7.49 8.24
C ALA A 111 2.88 -7.84 6.84
N SER A 112 3.31 -6.84 6.06
CA SER A 112 3.84 -7.06 4.70
C SER A 112 5.13 -7.87 4.69
N THR A 113 6.06 -7.57 5.60
CA THR A 113 7.35 -8.28 5.69
C THR A 113 7.17 -9.72 6.18
N CYS A 114 6.28 -9.97 7.15
CA CYS A 114 5.95 -11.33 7.56
C CYS A 114 5.35 -12.16 6.41
N VAL A 115 4.42 -11.58 5.65
CA VAL A 115 3.81 -12.25 4.49
C VAL A 115 4.88 -12.57 3.44
N ALA A 116 5.69 -11.59 3.04
CA ALA A 116 6.77 -11.76 2.06
C ALA A 116 7.83 -12.79 2.48
N PHE A 117 8.08 -12.96 3.79
CA PHE A 117 9.01 -13.97 4.31
C PHE A 117 8.42 -15.38 4.30
N THR A 118 7.10 -15.52 4.50
CA THR A 118 6.41 -16.82 4.50
C THR A 118 6.16 -17.40 3.11
N SER A 119 6.20 -16.57 2.07
CA SER A 119 5.99 -17.00 0.67
C SER A 119 7.24 -17.51 -0.04
N GLN A 120 8.36 -17.74 0.67
CA GLN A 120 9.58 -18.42 0.20
C GLN A 120 10.01 -18.08 -1.24
N VAL A 121 10.75 -16.97 -1.37
CA VAL A 121 11.95 -16.86 -2.23
C VAL A 121 11.82 -17.41 -3.66
N SER A 122 11.28 -16.62 -4.58
CA SER A 122 11.62 -16.62 -6.03
C SER A 122 11.07 -15.37 -6.75
N TYR A 123 11.09 -14.21 -6.11
CA TYR A 123 10.58 -12.99 -6.73
C TYR A 123 11.70 -12.23 -7.47
N SER A 124 11.31 -11.52 -8.53
CA SER A 124 12.22 -10.79 -9.41
C SER A 124 13.00 -9.69 -8.64
N SER A 125 14.16 -9.29 -9.16
CA SER A 125 15.02 -8.24 -8.57
C SER A 125 14.24 -7.01 -8.06
N PRO A 126 13.29 -6.43 -8.80
CA PRO A 126 12.57 -5.24 -8.35
C PRO A 126 11.75 -5.45 -7.07
N PHE A 127 11.20 -6.65 -6.86
CA PHE A 127 10.43 -6.93 -5.64
C PHE A 127 11.35 -7.06 -4.43
N PHE A 128 12.54 -7.65 -4.62
CA PHE A 128 13.54 -7.74 -3.56
C PHE A 128 14.03 -6.36 -3.13
N ASP A 129 14.31 -5.47 -4.08
CA ASP A 129 14.72 -4.09 -3.80
C ASP A 129 13.63 -3.33 -3.00
N LEU A 130 12.36 -3.55 -3.33
CA LEU A 130 11.23 -2.97 -2.60
C LEU A 130 11.09 -3.55 -1.17
N LEU A 131 11.36 -4.83 -0.98
CA LEU A 131 11.38 -5.45 0.35
C LEU A 131 12.48 -4.84 1.22
N GLU A 132 13.68 -4.70 0.65
CA GLU A 132 14.82 -4.08 1.33
C GLU A 132 14.53 -2.62 1.68
N GLN A 133 13.93 -1.85 0.77
CA GLN A 133 13.47 -0.49 1.07
C GLN A 133 12.51 -0.48 2.25
N CYS A 134 11.55 -1.39 2.28
CA CYS A 134 10.55 -1.49 3.35
C CYS A 134 11.21 -1.79 4.71
N LEU A 135 12.19 -2.71 4.74
CA LEU A 135 12.96 -3.05 5.95
C LEU A 135 13.80 -1.87 6.45
N ASN A 136 14.43 -1.13 5.52
CA ASN A 136 15.21 0.04 5.84
C ASN A 136 14.33 1.14 6.45
N THR A 137 13.14 1.38 5.88
CA THR A 137 12.17 2.31 6.46
C THR A 137 11.84 1.92 7.90
N VAL A 138 11.53 0.65 8.20
CA VAL A 138 11.26 0.20 9.59
C VAL A 138 12.43 0.49 10.52
N SER A 139 13.65 0.17 10.10
CA SER A 139 14.85 0.39 10.90
C SER A 139 15.01 1.87 11.26
N THR A 140 14.80 2.77 10.28
CA THR A 140 14.85 4.23 10.49
C THR A 140 13.74 4.71 11.43
N LEU A 141 12.51 4.22 11.28
CA LEU A 141 11.40 4.58 12.16
C LEU A 141 11.65 4.13 13.60
N TYR A 142 12.18 2.92 13.79
CA TYR A 142 12.50 2.38 15.11
C TYR A 142 13.61 3.19 15.81
N GLN A 143 14.66 3.58 15.06
CA GLN A 143 15.70 4.47 15.58
C GLN A 143 15.14 5.84 15.95
N HIS A 144 14.21 6.39 15.16
CA HIS A 144 13.58 7.67 15.47
C HIS A 144 12.74 7.60 16.75
N LEU A 145 11.99 6.51 16.95
CA LEU A 145 11.22 6.27 18.17
C LEU A 145 12.12 6.07 19.41
N ASP A 146 13.23 5.33 19.29
CA ASP A 146 14.19 5.17 20.40
C ASP A 146 14.78 6.52 20.82
N ASN A 147 15.11 7.38 19.84
CA ASN A 147 15.60 8.74 20.10
C ASN A 147 14.56 9.66 20.77
N LEU A 148 13.27 9.50 20.47
CA LEU A 148 12.19 10.25 21.12
C LEU A 148 11.90 9.76 22.55
N SER A 149 12.32 8.55 22.88
CA SER A 149 12.11 7.94 24.21
C SER A 149 13.23 8.26 25.22
N ARG A 150 14.30 8.92 24.78
CA ARG A 150 15.44 9.38 25.60
C ARG A 150 15.37 10.88 25.85
#